data_AF-A0A7Z8L500-F1
#
_entry.id   AF-A0A7Z8L500-F1
#
_cell.length_a   1.000
_cell.length_b   1.000
_cell.length_c   1.000
_cell.angle_alpha   90.00
_cell.angle_beta   90.00
_cell.angle_gamma   90.00
#
_symmetry.space_group_name_H-M   'P 1'
#
loop_
_entity.id
_entity.type
_entity.pdbx_description
1 polymer ?
#
loop_
_entity_poly.entity_id
_entity_poly.type
_entity_poly.pdbx_seq_one_letter_code
_entity_poly.pdbx_strand_id
1 'polypeptide(L)'
;MVFSYSYGLGDASPPIAGVGRAQSAAAQAQDEVRALENRLERMKLVTRALWEIVRDHTPITEAMLEAKVKQIDLRDGKADGRDGARISKCQKCGRTIQRGQDTCQYCGHVQGFESVFDWIR
;
A
#
# COMPACT_ATOMS: atom_id res chain seq x y z
N MET A 1 -1.94 41.02 -62.57
CA MET A 1 -2.75 40.42 -61.50
C MET A 1 -1.79 39.82 -60.48
N VAL A 2 -1.70 40.40 -59.29
CA VAL A 2 -0.81 39.93 -58.21
C VAL A 2 -1.69 39.20 -57.20
N PHE A 3 -1.56 37.89 -57.07
CA PHE A 3 -2.26 37.12 -56.04
C PHE A 3 -1.36 37.02 -54.81
N SER A 4 -1.66 37.82 -53.80
CA SER A 4 -1.08 37.73 -52.46
C SER A 4 -1.80 36.64 -51.66
N TYR A 5 -1.12 35.54 -51.37
CA TYR A 5 -1.59 34.58 -50.36
C TYR A 5 -1.05 35.01 -48.99
N SER A 6 -1.95 35.49 -48.13
CA SER A 6 -1.69 35.74 -46.71
C SER A 6 -1.60 34.40 -45.96
N TYR A 7 -0.46 34.13 -45.34
CA TYR A 7 -0.36 33.08 -44.33
C TYR A 7 -1.04 33.58 -43.05
N GLY A 8 -2.21 33.01 -42.75
CA GLY A 8 -2.85 33.19 -41.45
C GLY A 8 -2.10 32.41 -40.38
N LEU A 9 -1.47 33.13 -39.45
CA LEU A 9 -1.08 32.60 -38.15
C LEU A 9 -2.36 32.30 -37.36
N GLY A 10 -2.81 31.05 -37.42
CA GLY A 10 -3.88 30.55 -36.57
C GLY A 10 -3.32 30.25 -35.19
N ASP A 11 -3.76 31.00 -34.20
CA ASP A 11 -3.41 30.84 -32.79
C ASP A 11 -3.82 29.45 -32.30
N ALA A 12 -2.86 28.53 -32.21
CA ALA A 12 -3.07 27.23 -31.57
C ALA A 12 -3.18 27.43 -30.05
N SER A 13 -4.37 27.79 -29.59
CA SER A 13 -4.69 27.76 -28.16
C SER A 13 -4.60 26.32 -27.64
N PRO A 14 -3.90 26.07 -26.52
CA PRO A 14 -3.79 24.73 -25.97
C PRO A 14 -5.17 24.22 -25.51
N PRO A 15 -5.46 22.91 -25.63
CA PRO A 15 -6.76 22.36 -25.26
C PRO A 15 -6.98 22.46 -23.74
N ILE A 16 -7.79 23.42 -23.33
CA ILE A 16 -8.23 23.70 -21.94
C ILE A 16 -8.78 22.43 -21.25
N ALA A 17 -9.35 21.51 -22.03
CA ALA A 17 -9.90 20.23 -21.56
C ALA A 17 -8.84 19.27 -20.97
N GLY A 18 -7.58 19.34 -21.43
CA GLY A 18 -6.50 18.52 -20.87
C GLY A 18 -6.02 19.00 -19.51
N VAL A 19 -6.03 20.33 -19.30
CA VAL A 19 -5.57 20.96 -18.05
C VAL A 19 -6.53 20.67 -16.90
N GLY A 20 -7.84 20.74 -17.12
CA GLY A 20 -8.84 20.43 -16.08
C GLY A 20 -8.80 18.98 -15.60
N ARG A 21 -8.58 18.02 -16.52
CA ARG A 21 -8.41 16.60 -16.14
C ARG A 21 -7.12 16.35 -15.37
N ALA A 22 -6.01 16.98 -15.78
CA ALA A 22 -4.75 16.88 -15.07
C ALA A 22 -4.82 17.46 -13.65
N GLN A 23 -5.49 18.61 -13.48
CA GLN A 23 -5.73 19.22 -12.18
C GLN A 23 -6.61 18.35 -11.28
N SER A 24 -7.69 17.77 -11.83
CA SER A 24 -8.55 16.86 -11.05
C SER A 24 -7.83 15.58 -10.63
N ALA A 25 -6.99 15.00 -11.48
CA ALA A 25 -6.21 13.81 -11.15
C ALA A 25 -5.15 14.12 -10.08
N ALA A 26 -4.51 15.30 -10.16
CA ALA A 26 -3.56 15.75 -9.15
C ALA A 26 -4.22 15.95 -7.79
N ALA A 27 -5.42 16.54 -7.74
CA ALA A 27 -6.18 16.71 -6.50
C ALA A 27 -6.58 15.36 -5.88
N GLN A 28 -7.07 14.41 -6.68
CA GLN A 28 -7.40 13.06 -6.21
C GLN A 28 -6.18 12.34 -5.63
N ALA A 29 -5.04 12.39 -6.31
CA ALA A 29 -3.81 11.80 -5.81
C ALA A 29 -3.34 12.43 -4.48
N GLN A 30 -3.49 13.74 -4.31
CA GLN A 30 -3.15 14.42 -3.05
C GLN A 30 -4.06 13.97 -1.90
N ASP A 31 -5.36 13.81 -2.15
CA ASP A 31 -6.30 13.34 -1.13
C ASP A 31 -6.04 11.86 -0.75
N GLU A 32 -5.68 11.02 -1.73
CA GLU A 32 -5.25 9.65 -1.47
C GLU A 32 -3.97 9.59 -0.62
N VAL A 33 -2.97 10.41 -0.93
CA VAL A 33 -1.74 10.51 -0.14
C VAL A 33 -2.04 10.92 1.29
N ARG A 34 -2.88 11.94 1.50
CA ARG A 34 -3.30 12.36 2.84
C ARG A 34 -4.03 11.26 3.60
N ALA A 35 -4.90 10.51 2.91
CA ALA A 35 -5.59 9.38 3.52
C ALA A 35 -4.61 8.27 3.94
N LEU A 36 -3.58 8.00 3.12
CA LEU A 36 -2.51 7.05 3.44
C LEU A 36 -1.65 7.52 4.61
N GLU A 37 -1.26 8.80 4.65
CA GLU A 37 -0.51 9.40 5.76
C GLU A 37 -1.28 9.27 7.08
N ASN A 38 -2.59 9.58 7.06
CA ASN A 38 -3.44 9.44 8.24
C ASN A 38 -3.54 7.99 8.73
N ARG A 39 -3.64 7.02 7.80
CA ARG A 39 -3.63 5.58 8.15
C ARG A 39 -2.27 5.17 8.75
N LEU A 40 -1.18 5.68 8.20
CA LEU A 40 0.17 5.41 8.69
C LEU A 40 0.38 5.96 10.10
N GLU A 41 -0.06 7.18 10.38
CA GLU A 41 0.03 7.76 11.74
C GLU A 41 -0.79 6.97 12.75
N ARG A 42 -2.00 6.53 12.37
CA ARG A 42 -2.80 5.65 13.23
C ARG A 42 -2.09 4.31 13.47
N MET A 43 -1.43 3.75 12.46
CA MET A 43 -0.67 2.51 12.60
C MET A 43 0.54 2.67 13.54
N LYS A 44 1.30 3.76 13.39
CA LYS A 44 2.41 4.09 14.28
C LYS A 44 1.95 4.19 15.73
N LEU A 45 0.82 4.84 15.97
CA LEU A 45 0.25 4.98 17.31
C LEU A 45 -0.11 3.62 17.92
N VAL A 46 -0.80 2.75 17.17
CA VAL A 46 -1.15 1.39 17.64
C VAL A 46 0.10 0.54 17.90
N THR A 47 1.08 0.59 16.99
CA THR A 47 2.34 -0.17 17.13
C THR A 47 3.13 0.31 18.34
N ARG A 48 3.14 1.61 18.61
CA ARG A 48 3.76 2.18 19.81
C ARG A 48 3.05 1.75 21.08
N ALA A 49 1.71 1.78 21.10
CA ALA A 49 0.94 1.31 22.25
C ALA A 49 1.20 -0.18 22.53
N LEU A 50 1.25 -1.02 21.48
CA LEU A 50 1.63 -2.42 21.59
C LEU A 50 3.04 -2.59 22.17
N TRP A 51 4.01 -1.80 21.71
CA TRP A 51 5.37 -1.84 22.23
C TRP A 51 5.44 -1.46 23.70
N GLU A 52 4.74 -0.40 24.13
CA GLU A 52 4.69 0.01 25.53
C GLU A 52 4.10 -1.10 26.42
N ILE A 53 3.00 -1.73 25.99
CA ILE A 53 2.42 -2.89 26.70
C ILE A 53 3.43 -4.04 26.82
N VAL A 54 4.10 -4.41 25.71
CA VAL A 54 5.08 -5.51 25.72
C VAL A 54 6.25 -5.19 26.63
N ARG A 55 6.81 -3.99 26.53
CA ARG A 55 7.94 -3.54 27.35
C ARG A 55 7.59 -3.53 28.84
N ASP A 56 6.39 -3.08 29.20
CA ASP A 56 6.00 -2.92 30.60
C ASP A 56 5.71 -4.28 31.29
N HIS A 57 5.41 -5.32 30.50
CA HIS A 57 5.06 -6.66 31.01
C HIS A 57 6.10 -7.75 30.71
N THR A 58 7.23 -7.42 30.07
CA THR A 58 8.27 -8.40 29.70
C THR A 58 9.68 -7.80 29.84
N PRO A 59 10.73 -8.63 29.99
CA PRO A 59 12.12 -8.15 30.01
C PRO A 59 12.66 -7.81 28.59
N ILE A 60 11.79 -7.60 27.61
CA ILE A 60 12.20 -7.33 26.23
C ILE A 60 12.71 -5.89 26.13
N THR A 61 13.90 -5.73 25.56
CA THR A 61 14.52 -4.41 25.34
C THR A 61 14.25 -3.91 23.92
N GLU A 62 14.36 -2.61 23.72
CA GLU A 62 14.22 -2.00 22.39
C GLU A 62 15.23 -2.55 21.38
N ALA A 63 16.46 -2.84 21.83
CA ALA A 63 17.48 -3.50 21.01
C ALA A 63 17.05 -4.89 20.51
N MET A 64 16.30 -5.66 21.31
CA MET A 64 15.74 -6.94 20.88
C MET A 64 14.64 -6.77 19.85
N LEU A 65 13.81 -5.74 19.99
CA LEU A 65 12.80 -5.39 18.99
C LEU A 65 13.46 -5.01 17.66
N GLU A 66 14.46 -4.13 17.67
CA GLU A 66 15.21 -3.73 16.47
C GLU A 66 15.86 -4.93 15.78
N ALA A 67 16.49 -5.82 16.55
CA ALA A 67 17.07 -7.05 16.02
C ALA A 67 16.00 -7.95 15.39
N LYS A 68 14.81 -8.04 16.00
CA LYS A 68 13.69 -8.81 15.47
C LYS A 68 13.13 -8.21 14.19
N VAL A 69 13.00 -6.90 14.10
CA VAL A 69 12.57 -6.19 12.88
C VAL A 69 13.52 -6.50 11.73
N LYS A 70 14.84 -6.35 11.96
CA LYS A 70 15.87 -6.72 10.96
C LYS A 70 15.77 -8.19 10.55
N GLN A 71 15.56 -9.09 11.51
CA GLN A 71 15.38 -10.51 11.23
C GLN A 71 14.15 -10.76 10.33
N ILE A 72 13.03 -10.08 10.59
CA ILE A 72 11.78 -10.25 9.82
C ILE A 72 11.95 -9.70 8.40
N ASP A 73 12.51 -8.49 8.23
CA ASP A 73 12.79 -7.89 6.92
C ASP A 73 13.67 -8.81 6.04
N LEU A 74 14.63 -9.51 6.66
CA LEU A 74 15.50 -10.45 5.95
C LEU A 74 14.84 -11.81 5.63
N ARG A 75 13.67 -12.16 6.19
CA ARG A 75 13.03 -13.49 5.99
C ARG A 75 12.46 -13.70 4.59
N ASP A 76 12.14 -12.62 3.87
CA ASP A 76 11.62 -12.72 2.50
C ASP A 76 12.71 -12.53 1.42
N GLY A 77 13.98 -12.49 1.84
CA GLY A 77 15.14 -12.47 0.94
C GLY A 77 15.36 -11.13 0.22
N LYS A 78 14.61 -10.09 0.57
CA LYS A 78 14.80 -8.71 0.12
C LYS A 78 14.63 -7.78 1.31
N ALA A 79 15.69 -7.04 1.63
CA ALA A 79 15.61 -5.91 2.55
C ALA A 79 14.95 -4.73 1.83
N ASP A 80 13.66 -4.82 1.57
CA ASP A 80 12.87 -3.76 0.92
C ASP A 80 11.92 -3.03 1.90
N GLY A 81 11.96 -3.38 3.19
CA GLY A 81 11.13 -2.78 4.23
C GLY A 81 9.67 -3.23 4.16
N ARG A 82 9.38 -4.36 3.50
CA ARG A 82 8.02 -4.91 3.33
C ARG A 82 8.03 -6.38 3.75
N ASP A 83 7.01 -6.79 4.49
CA ASP A 83 6.72 -8.22 4.65
C ASP A 83 6.36 -8.77 3.26
N GLY A 84 7.28 -9.49 2.64
CA GLY A 84 7.10 -10.15 1.37
C GLY A 84 5.96 -11.15 1.51
N ALA A 85 4.84 -10.90 0.83
CA ALA A 85 3.63 -11.65 1.12
C ALA A 85 3.85 -13.17 1.03
N ARG A 86 3.68 -13.85 2.16
CA ARG A 86 3.79 -15.31 2.22
C ARG A 86 2.82 -15.93 1.24
N ILE A 87 3.25 -16.99 0.57
CA ILE A 87 2.36 -17.82 -0.23
C ILE A 87 1.36 -18.48 0.73
N SER A 88 0.13 -17.96 0.77
CA SER A 88 -0.93 -18.47 1.64
C SER A 88 -1.46 -19.80 1.11
N LYS A 89 -1.40 -20.86 1.91
CA LYS A 89 -2.04 -22.15 1.61
C LYS A 89 -3.37 -22.23 2.33
N CYS A 90 -4.37 -22.84 1.69
CA CYS A 90 -5.67 -23.06 2.29
C CYS A 90 -5.57 -24.05 3.46
N GLN A 91 -6.06 -23.66 4.65
CA GLN A 91 -6.11 -24.55 5.82
C GLN A 91 -6.96 -25.81 5.63
N LYS A 92 -7.93 -25.80 4.70
CA LYS A 92 -8.83 -26.93 4.44
C LYS A 92 -8.33 -27.87 3.33
N CYS A 93 -7.86 -27.33 2.21
CA CYS A 93 -7.50 -28.13 1.03
C CYS A 93 -5.99 -28.14 0.70
N GLY A 94 -5.18 -27.40 1.44
CA GLY A 94 -3.72 -27.34 1.28
C GLY A 94 -3.22 -26.64 0.00
N ARG A 95 -4.12 -26.23 -0.90
CA ARG A 95 -3.77 -25.54 -2.15
C ARG A 95 -3.38 -24.09 -1.89
N THR A 96 -2.45 -23.58 -2.70
CA THR A 96 -2.06 -22.17 -2.69
C THR A 96 -3.25 -21.29 -3.09
N ILE A 97 -3.54 -20.28 -2.28
CA ILE A 97 -4.58 -19.28 -2.54
C ILE A 97 -3.91 -18.05 -3.18
N GLN A 98 -4.60 -17.42 -4.14
CA GLN A 98 -4.19 -16.13 -4.67
C GLN A 98 -4.05 -15.08 -3.56
N ARG A 99 -3.02 -14.24 -3.64
CA ARG A 99 -2.83 -13.09 -2.73
C ARG A 99 -4.07 -12.19 -2.73
N GLY A 100 -4.49 -11.74 -1.55
CA GLY A 100 -5.63 -10.82 -1.42
C GLY A 100 -7.00 -11.49 -1.21
N GLN A 101 -7.09 -12.82 -1.30
CA GLN A 101 -8.36 -13.54 -1.23
C GLN A 101 -8.53 -14.24 0.09
N ASP A 102 -9.59 -13.88 0.83
CA ASP A 102 -9.92 -14.53 2.10
C ASP A 102 -10.70 -15.83 1.84
N THR A 103 -11.29 -15.99 0.66
CA THR A 103 -11.95 -17.23 0.25
C THR A 103 -11.07 -18.04 -0.68
N CYS A 104 -10.87 -19.32 -0.38
CA CYS A 104 -10.13 -20.22 -1.24
C CYS A 104 -10.86 -20.42 -2.58
N GLN A 105 -10.22 -20.08 -3.71
CA GLN A 105 -10.78 -20.28 -5.06
C GLN A 105 -11.12 -21.74 -5.39
N TYR A 106 -10.55 -22.71 -4.67
CA TYR A 106 -10.69 -24.13 -4.97
C TYR A 106 -11.74 -24.86 -4.15
N CYS A 107 -11.84 -24.55 -2.84
CA CYS A 107 -12.71 -25.29 -1.93
C CYS A 107 -13.76 -24.42 -1.23
N GLY A 108 -13.78 -23.11 -1.52
CA GLY A 108 -14.72 -22.15 -0.93
C GLY A 108 -14.51 -21.88 0.55
N HIS A 109 -13.44 -22.41 1.17
CA HIS A 109 -13.16 -22.17 2.58
C HIS A 109 -12.65 -20.75 2.80
N VAL A 110 -13.37 -20.00 3.62
CA VAL A 110 -12.93 -18.70 4.13
C VAL A 110 -11.80 -18.94 5.11
N GLN A 111 -10.61 -18.43 4.80
CA GLN A 111 -9.48 -18.41 5.72
C GLN A 111 -9.85 -17.53 6.92
N GLY A 112 -9.65 -18.05 8.13
CA GLY A 112 -9.67 -17.19 9.31
C GLY A 112 -8.48 -16.25 9.28
N PHE A 113 -8.64 -15.05 9.86
CA PHE A 113 -7.52 -14.16 10.13
C PHE A 113 -6.67 -14.81 11.22
N GLU A 114 -5.43 -15.19 10.90
CA GLU A 114 -4.50 -15.82 11.86
C GLU A 114 -3.90 -14.75 12.79
N SER A 115 -3.99 -13.49 12.37
CA SER A 115 -3.42 -12.34 13.06
C SER A 115 -4.29 -11.08 12.94
N VAL A 116 -4.22 -10.21 13.95
CA VAL A 116 -4.69 -8.82 13.93
C VAL A 116 -3.91 -7.96 12.91
N PHE A 117 -2.98 -8.52 12.15
CA PHE A 117 -2.38 -7.83 11.01
C PHE A 117 -3.01 -8.26 9.68
N ASP A 118 -3.78 -9.36 9.64
CA ASP A 118 -4.42 -9.85 8.41
C ASP A 118 -5.68 -9.05 8.02
N TRP A 119 -6.33 -8.39 8.99
CA TRP A 119 -7.47 -7.48 8.74
C TRP A 119 -7.06 -6.08 8.25
N ILE A 120 -5.77 -5.69 8.35
CA ILE A 120 -5.27 -4.39 7.87
C ILE A 120 -4.74 -4.55 6.44
N ARG A 121 -5.63 -5.00 5.56
CA ARG A 121 -5.39 -5.04 4.12
C ARG A 121 -5.96 -3.80 3.44
#